data_AF-A0A919I7S0-F1
#
_entry.id   AF-A0A919I7S0-F1
#
_cell.length_a   1.000
_cell.length_b   1.000
_cell.length_c   1.000
_cell.angle_alpha   90.00
_cell.angle_beta   90.00
_cell.angle_gamma   90.00
#
_symmetry.space_group_name_H-M   'P 1'
#
loop_
_entity.id
_entity.type
_entity.pdbx_description
1 polymer ?
#
loop_
_entity_poly.entity_id
_entity_poly.type
_entity_poly.pdbx_seq_one_letter_code
_entity_poly.pdbx_strand_id
1 'polypeptide(L)'
;MVFFRLLALILRSVEFRIPGYEDLSSNLRDIPLLIAVFYIRSPYMVGLFGFSIILNAPKVPLFSIPALMYSAPHVLGLLFAWYAFTWIKKLNETDWVAGACWCAVVLIYYYGFLITTASAYHQWFIHPGDLIKNETIGSVYISIVKSTAIEVTATALVTTFFLMQLNFRKALADQNKNLENTVRQRTMEIESANMSLQALNEELTASNEQIKSVNDNLEKMVDERTKKINDQLQQLLKYAHMNSHEVRAPLARMLGLIQLLKMENNHEIREDMLDKLYASSKELDQVIKSMTHLLNEEIEGIKG
;
A
#
# COMPACT_ATOMS: atom_id res chain seq x y z
N MET A 1 -32.65 -21.86 -2.02
CA MET A 1 -33.65 -22.63 -2.80
C MET A 1 -35.06 -22.50 -2.26
N VAL A 2 -35.32 -22.84 -0.98
CA VAL A 2 -36.68 -22.75 -0.39
C VAL A 2 -37.29 -21.35 -0.55
N PHE A 3 -36.50 -20.30 -0.29
CA PHE A 3 -36.93 -18.90 -0.51
C PHE A 3 -37.43 -18.63 -1.94
N PHE A 4 -36.68 -19.05 -2.97
CA PHE A 4 -37.08 -18.85 -4.37
C PHE A 4 -38.35 -19.64 -4.74
N ARG A 5 -38.58 -20.81 -4.14
CA ARG A 5 -39.84 -21.56 -4.33
C ARG A 5 -41.01 -20.81 -3.72
N LEU A 6 -40.87 -20.30 -2.51
CA LEU A 6 -41.90 -19.50 -1.85
C LEU A 6 -42.19 -18.22 -2.64
N LEU A 7 -41.14 -17.54 -3.13
CA LEU A 7 -41.29 -16.35 -3.95
C LEU A 7 -41.99 -16.66 -5.29
N ALA A 8 -41.68 -17.80 -5.92
CA ALA A 8 -42.36 -18.24 -7.14
C ALA A 8 -43.86 -18.51 -6.89
N LEU A 9 -44.22 -19.07 -5.73
CA LEU A 9 -45.62 -19.26 -5.34
C LEU A 9 -46.34 -17.93 -5.12
N ILE A 10 -45.69 -16.95 -4.50
CA ILE A 10 -46.26 -15.61 -4.27
C ILE A 10 -46.47 -14.88 -5.60
N LEU A 11 -45.46 -14.87 -6.47
CA LEU A 11 -45.50 -14.17 -7.75
C LEU A 11 -46.41 -14.83 -8.78
N ARG A 12 -46.76 -16.11 -8.59
CA ARG A 12 -47.81 -16.78 -9.37
C ARG A 12 -49.17 -16.08 -9.20
N SER A 13 -49.48 -15.55 -8.02
CA SER A 13 -50.76 -14.89 -7.75
C SER A 13 -50.99 -13.62 -8.60
N VAL A 14 -49.93 -13.10 -9.24
CA VAL A 14 -50.03 -12.01 -10.21
C VAL A 14 -50.30 -12.60 -11.58
N GLU A 15 -51.58 -12.82 -11.90
CA GLU A 15 -52.01 -13.43 -13.15
C GLU A 15 -52.49 -12.39 -14.18
N PHE A 16 -51.99 -12.54 -15.41
CA PHE A 16 -52.45 -11.82 -16.59
C PHE A 16 -53.25 -12.79 -17.47
N ARG A 17 -54.52 -12.46 -17.69
CA ARG A 17 -55.42 -13.30 -18.50
C ARG A 17 -55.16 -13.10 -19.99
N ILE A 18 -55.19 -14.19 -20.74
CA ILE A 18 -55.04 -14.17 -22.20
C ILE A 18 -56.43 -13.99 -22.83
N PRO A 19 -56.69 -12.89 -23.56
CA PRO A 19 -57.99 -12.67 -24.20
C PRO A 19 -58.34 -13.82 -25.16
N GLY A 20 -59.52 -14.42 -24.96
CA GLY A 20 -60.01 -15.54 -25.78
C GLY A 20 -59.57 -16.93 -25.33
N TYR A 21 -58.73 -17.03 -24.30
CA TYR A 21 -58.18 -18.30 -23.79
C TYR A 21 -58.25 -18.36 -22.26
N GLU A 22 -59.40 -18.75 -21.70
CA GLU A 22 -59.65 -18.71 -20.25
C GLU A 22 -58.79 -19.68 -19.43
N ASP A 23 -58.30 -20.75 -20.07
CA ASP A 23 -57.44 -21.74 -19.43
C ASP A 23 -55.94 -21.40 -19.50
N LEU A 24 -55.58 -20.32 -20.19
CA LEU A 24 -54.21 -19.82 -20.28
C LEU A 24 -54.03 -18.55 -19.46
N SER A 25 -53.00 -18.53 -18.63
CA SER A 25 -52.60 -17.34 -17.88
C SER A 25 -51.08 -17.17 -17.89
N SER A 26 -50.67 -15.91 -17.91
CA SER A 26 -49.30 -15.43 -17.76
C SER A 26 -49.09 -14.99 -16.32
N ASN A 27 -47.93 -15.19 -15.71
CA ASN A 27 -47.66 -14.80 -14.32
C ASN A 27 -46.17 -14.62 -14.02
N LEU A 28 -45.81 -13.94 -12.93
CA LEU A 28 -44.41 -13.55 -12.67
C LEU A 28 -43.55 -14.63 -11.98
N ARG A 29 -43.99 -15.89 -11.94
CA ARG A 29 -43.29 -16.96 -11.19
C ARG A 29 -41.91 -17.29 -11.76
N ASP A 30 -41.69 -17.06 -13.06
CA ASP A 30 -40.46 -17.46 -13.74
C ASP A 30 -39.26 -16.59 -13.35
N ILE A 31 -39.47 -15.38 -12.84
CA ILE A 31 -38.42 -14.50 -12.30
C ILE A 31 -37.60 -15.23 -11.21
N PRO A 32 -38.20 -15.64 -10.07
CA PRO A 32 -37.45 -16.33 -9.02
C PRO A 32 -36.97 -17.72 -9.44
N LEU A 33 -37.64 -18.38 -10.39
CA LEU A 33 -37.17 -19.67 -10.91
C LEU A 33 -35.86 -19.51 -11.69
N LEU A 34 -35.79 -18.54 -12.60
CA LEU A 34 -34.60 -18.23 -13.38
C LEU A 34 -33.48 -17.63 -12.51
N ILE A 35 -33.79 -16.80 -11.52
CA ILE A 35 -32.78 -16.33 -10.55
C ILE A 35 -32.18 -17.52 -9.77
N ALA A 36 -33.01 -18.51 -9.39
CA ALA A 36 -32.51 -19.67 -8.65
C ALA A 36 -31.46 -20.45 -9.43
N VAL A 37 -31.54 -20.48 -10.77
CA VAL A 37 -30.55 -21.12 -11.65
C VAL A 37 -29.12 -20.63 -11.36
N PHE A 38 -28.95 -19.35 -11.04
CA PHE A 38 -27.62 -18.77 -10.76
C PHE A 38 -26.93 -19.36 -9.51
N TYR A 39 -27.72 -19.96 -8.63
CA TYR A 39 -27.26 -20.57 -7.37
C TYR A 39 -27.17 -22.10 -7.44
N ILE A 40 -27.67 -22.72 -8.51
CA ILE A 40 -27.67 -24.18 -8.66
C ILE A 40 -26.29 -24.66 -9.13
N ARG A 41 -25.65 -25.53 -8.33
CA ARG A 41 -24.35 -26.13 -8.68
C ARG A 41 -24.46 -27.36 -9.59
N SER A 42 -25.59 -28.04 -9.60
CA SER A 42 -25.76 -29.35 -10.24
C SER A 42 -27.09 -29.43 -11.00
N PRO A 43 -27.11 -30.01 -12.22
CA PRO A 43 -28.33 -30.07 -13.03
C PRO A 43 -29.45 -30.88 -12.37
N TYR A 44 -29.11 -31.86 -11.52
CA TYR A 44 -30.11 -32.65 -10.78
C TYR A 44 -30.94 -31.79 -9.81
N MET A 45 -30.34 -30.73 -9.23
CA MET A 45 -31.08 -29.82 -8.37
C MET A 45 -32.08 -28.96 -9.15
N VAL A 46 -31.81 -28.69 -10.44
CA VAL A 46 -32.76 -28.02 -11.33
C VAL A 46 -34.00 -28.89 -11.51
N GLY A 47 -33.82 -30.19 -11.75
CA GLY A 47 -34.92 -31.15 -11.83
C GLY A 47 -35.75 -31.22 -10.55
N LEU A 48 -35.11 -31.34 -9.38
CA LEU A 48 -35.77 -31.35 -8.07
C LEU A 48 -36.54 -30.05 -7.78
N PHE A 49 -35.96 -28.92 -8.19
CA PHE A 49 -36.57 -27.59 -8.03
C PHE A 49 -37.74 -27.40 -9.01
N GLY A 50 -37.57 -27.82 -10.27
CA GLY A 50 -38.62 -27.81 -11.29
C GLY A 50 -39.78 -28.75 -10.97
N PHE A 51 -39.54 -29.84 -10.22
CA PHE A 51 -40.59 -30.76 -9.80
C PHE A 51 -41.71 -30.09 -8.98
N SER A 52 -41.43 -29.00 -8.24
CA SER A 52 -42.51 -28.26 -7.55
C SER A 52 -43.47 -27.51 -8.48
N ILE A 53 -43.11 -27.35 -9.76
CA ILE A 53 -43.99 -26.78 -10.77
C ILE A 53 -45.07 -27.81 -11.15
N ILE A 54 -44.72 -29.10 -11.14
CA ILE A 54 -45.65 -30.22 -11.40
C ILE A 54 -46.75 -30.27 -10.33
N LEU A 55 -46.38 -30.05 -9.06
CA LEU A 55 -47.30 -30.01 -7.92
C LEU A 55 -48.36 -28.90 -8.00
N ASN A 56 -48.27 -28.05 -9.02
CA ASN A 56 -48.99 -26.79 -9.13
C ASN A 56 -49.75 -26.64 -10.46
N ALA A 57 -49.86 -27.71 -11.27
CA ALA A 57 -50.60 -27.70 -12.52
C ALA A 57 -52.10 -27.40 -12.30
N PRO A 58 -52.70 -26.43 -13.03
CA PRO A 58 -54.08 -26.03 -12.80
C PRO A 58 -55.08 -27.10 -13.28
N LYS A 59 -56.06 -27.43 -12.43
CA LYS A 59 -57.30 -28.16 -12.77
C LYS A 59 -57.13 -29.55 -13.43
N VAL A 60 -55.99 -30.22 -13.24
CA VAL A 60 -55.73 -31.58 -13.74
C VAL A 60 -55.22 -32.50 -12.62
N PRO A 61 -55.54 -33.81 -12.62
CA PRO A 61 -55.02 -34.73 -11.61
C PRO A 61 -53.49 -34.74 -11.57
N LEU A 62 -52.92 -34.83 -10.37
CA LEU A 62 -51.47 -34.86 -10.18
C LEU A 62 -50.87 -36.07 -10.91
N PHE A 63 -49.73 -35.88 -11.59
CA PHE A 63 -49.05 -36.88 -12.42
C PHE A 63 -49.84 -37.41 -13.64
N SER A 64 -50.96 -36.78 -13.99
CA SER A 64 -51.64 -37.06 -15.25
C SER A 64 -50.81 -36.60 -16.46
N ILE A 65 -51.08 -37.17 -17.64
CA ILE A 65 -50.43 -36.77 -18.90
C ILE A 65 -50.57 -35.25 -19.14
N PRO A 66 -51.75 -34.61 -18.96
CA PRO A 66 -51.88 -33.16 -19.06
C PRO A 66 -51.01 -32.39 -18.06
N ALA A 67 -50.91 -32.86 -16.81
CA ALA A 67 -50.08 -32.22 -15.79
C ALA A 67 -48.59 -32.26 -16.15
N LEU A 68 -48.11 -33.40 -16.68
CA LEU A 68 -46.74 -33.55 -17.16
C LEU A 68 -46.47 -32.70 -18.41
N MET A 69 -47.40 -32.64 -19.37
CA MET A 69 -47.25 -31.79 -20.55
C MET A 69 -47.23 -30.30 -20.23
N TYR A 70 -47.97 -29.85 -19.22
CA TYR A 70 -47.93 -28.46 -18.75
C TYR A 70 -46.61 -28.13 -18.04
N SER A 71 -46.07 -29.05 -17.24
CA SER A 71 -44.97 -28.77 -16.32
C SER A 71 -43.58 -29.14 -16.87
N ALA A 72 -43.46 -30.16 -17.72
CA ALA A 72 -42.19 -30.58 -18.32
C ALA A 72 -41.46 -29.46 -19.10
N PRO A 73 -42.14 -28.58 -19.87
CA PRO A 73 -41.48 -27.48 -20.57
C PRO A 73 -40.76 -26.50 -19.64
N HIS A 74 -41.29 -26.28 -18.43
CA HIS A 74 -40.64 -25.43 -17.44
C HIS A 74 -39.37 -26.10 -16.90
N VAL A 75 -39.40 -27.40 -16.62
CA VAL A 75 -38.22 -28.14 -16.15
C VAL A 75 -37.13 -28.19 -17.23
N LEU A 76 -37.51 -28.51 -18.48
CA LEU A 76 -36.61 -28.53 -19.62
C LEU A 76 -36.03 -27.15 -19.92
N GLY A 77 -36.85 -26.11 -19.88
CA GLY A 77 -36.42 -24.73 -20.04
C GLY A 77 -35.43 -24.30 -18.95
N LEU A 78 -35.68 -24.67 -17.69
CA LEU A 78 -34.78 -24.37 -16.58
C LEU A 78 -33.45 -25.13 -16.70
N LEU A 79 -33.48 -26.39 -17.17
CA LEU A 79 -32.27 -27.16 -17.47
C LEU A 79 -31.45 -26.51 -18.59
N PHE A 80 -32.13 -26.08 -19.66
CA PHE A 80 -31.51 -25.32 -20.74
C PHE A 80 -30.88 -24.01 -20.21
N ALA A 81 -31.63 -23.23 -19.44
CA ALA A 81 -31.14 -21.98 -18.84
C ALA A 81 -29.93 -22.23 -17.92
N TRP A 82 -29.91 -23.34 -17.18
CA TRP A 82 -28.78 -23.73 -16.35
C TRP A 82 -27.53 -24.04 -17.18
N TYR A 83 -27.66 -24.87 -18.23
CA TYR A 83 -26.52 -25.14 -19.13
C TYR A 83 -26.02 -23.85 -19.78
N ALA A 84 -26.92 -23.02 -20.29
CA ALA A 84 -26.56 -21.75 -20.89
C ALA A 84 -25.87 -20.80 -19.89
N PHE A 85 -26.35 -20.71 -18.65
CA PHE A 85 -25.69 -19.94 -17.59
C PHE A 85 -24.28 -20.46 -17.29
N THR A 86 -24.10 -21.78 -17.17
CA THR A 86 -22.77 -22.36 -16.93
C THR A 86 -21.81 -22.11 -18.09
N TRP A 87 -22.33 -22.04 -19.32
CA TRP A 87 -21.57 -21.68 -20.50
C TRP A 87 -21.20 -20.20 -20.51
N ILE A 88 -22.15 -19.30 -20.23
CA ILE A 88 -21.91 -17.85 -20.10
C ILE A 88 -20.80 -17.57 -19.07
N LYS A 89 -20.84 -18.26 -17.92
CA LYS A 89 -19.79 -18.16 -16.89
C LYS A 89 -18.40 -18.58 -17.36
N LYS A 90 -18.30 -19.50 -18.33
CA LYS A 90 -17.02 -19.98 -18.87
C LYS A 90 -16.44 -19.05 -19.91
N LEU A 91 -17.25 -18.24 -20.60
CA LEU A 91 -16.77 -17.29 -21.59
C LEU A 91 -15.90 -16.18 -20.95
N ASN A 92 -16.11 -15.88 -19.67
CA ASN A 92 -15.36 -14.86 -18.92
C ASN A 92 -15.34 -13.49 -19.62
N GLU A 93 -16.44 -13.14 -20.27
CA GLU A 93 -16.65 -11.87 -20.98
C GLU A 93 -17.13 -10.76 -20.04
N THR A 94 -17.22 -9.54 -20.56
CA THR A 94 -17.73 -8.37 -19.83
C THR A 94 -19.17 -8.58 -19.34
N ASP A 95 -19.54 -7.86 -18.27
CA ASP A 95 -20.87 -7.99 -17.64
C ASP A 95 -22.03 -7.68 -18.60
N TRP A 96 -21.83 -6.74 -19.52
CA TRP A 96 -22.85 -6.39 -20.51
C TRP A 96 -23.03 -7.48 -21.57
N VAL A 97 -21.95 -8.17 -21.98
CA VAL A 97 -22.02 -9.32 -22.91
C VAL A 97 -22.73 -10.48 -22.22
N ALA A 98 -22.34 -10.81 -20.98
CA ALA A 98 -23.00 -11.84 -20.19
C ALA A 98 -24.49 -11.56 -20.02
N GLY A 99 -24.87 -10.30 -19.77
CA GLY A 99 -26.25 -9.85 -19.69
C GLY A 99 -27.02 -10.00 -21.01
N ALA A 100 -26.40 -9.61 -22.14
CA ALA A 100 -27.00 -9.77 -23.47
C ALA A 100 -27.23 -11.26 -23.83
N CYS A 101 -26.24 -12.11 -23.56
CA CYS A 101 -26.38 -13.55 -23.72
C CYS A 101 -27.50 -14.12 -22.84
N TRP A 102 -27.59 -13.68 -21.59
CA TRP A 102 -28.66 -14.11 -20.68
C TRP A 102 -30.04 -13.65 -21.15
N CYS A 103 -30.17 -12.43 -21.67
CA CYS A 103 -31.42 -11.95 -22.28
C CYS A 103 -31.86 -12.88 -23.43
N ALA A 104 -30.93 -13.28 -24.31
CA ALA A 104 -31.23 -14.25 -25.37
C ALA A 104 -31.67 -15.62 -24.82
N VAL A 105 -31.06 -16.09 -23.72
CA VAL A 105 -31.50 -17.33 -23.03
C VAL A 105 -32.93 -17.21 -22.53
N VAL A 106 -33.32 -16.07 -21.94
CA VAL A 106 -34.69 -15.83 -21.48
C VAL A 106 -35.67 -15.82 -22.66
N LEU A 107 -35.31 -15.21 -23.78
CA LEU A 107 -36.16 -15.23 -24.98
C LEU A 107 -36.36 -16.66 -25.50
N ILE A 108 -35.31 -17.48 -25.55
CA ILE A 108 -35.42 -18.90 -25.95
C ILE A 108 -36.25 -19.70 -24.94
N TYR A 109 -36.07 -19.45 -23.63
CA TYR A 109 -36.86 -20.07 -22.57
C TYR A 109 -38.36 -19.83 -22.78
N TYR A 110 -38.76 -18.59 -23.05
CA TYR A 110 -40.17 -18.25 -23.27
C TYR A 110 -40.68 -18.69 -24.64
N TYR A 111 -40.07 -18.24 -25.73
CA TYR A 111 -40.58 -18.46 -27.07
C TYR A 111 -40.36 -19.87 -27.59
N GLY A 112 -39.27 -20.53 -27.19
CA GLY A 112 -38.94 -21.89 -27.64
C GLY A 112 -39.51 -23.00 -26.77
N PHE A 113 -39.55 -22.80 -25.44
CA PHE A 113 -40.08 -23.82 -24.52
C PHE A 113 -41.51 -23.51 -24.09
N LEU A 114 -41.74 -22.42 -23.37
CA LEU A 114 -43.03 -22.21 -22.71
C LEU A 114 -44.19 -21.94 -23.68
N ILE A 115 -44.05 -20.96 -24.58
CA ILE A 115 -45.14 -20.53 -25.46
C ILE A 115 -45.43 -21.59 -26.52
N THR A 116 -44.41 -22.21 -27.11
CA THR A 116 -44.58 -23.30 -28.08
C THR A 116 -45.35 -24.47 -27.48
N THR A 117 -44.99 -24.88 -26.26
CA THR A 117 -45.64 -26.02 -25.61
C THR A 117 -47.03 -25.68 -25.08
N ALA A 118 -47.25 -24.46 -24.58
CA ALA A 118 -48.59 -23.98 -24.19
C ALA A 118 -49.55 -23.93 -25.39
N SER A 119 -49.07 -23.49 -26.55
CA SER A 119 -49.86 -23.46 -27.79
C SER A 119 -50.26 -24.86 -28.26
N ALA A 120 -49.32 -25.82 -28.21
CA ALA A 120 -49.60 -27.22 -28.54
C ALA A 120 -50.55 -27.89 -27.52
N TYR A 121 -50.37 -27.59 -26.23
CA TYR A 121 -51.24 -28.09 -25.16
C TYR A 121 -52.69 -27.63 -25.33
N HIS A 122 -52.90 -26.34 -25.62
CA HIS A 122 -54.24 -25.79 -25.84
C HIS A 122 -54.97 -26.51 -26.99
N GLN A 123 -54.27 -26.74 -28.11
CA GLN A 123 -54.83 -27.41 -29.29
C GLN A 123 -55.23 -28.87 -29.01
N TRP A 124 -54.43 -29.62 -28.26
CA TRP A 124 -54.62 -31.07 -28.11
C TRP A 124 -55.50 -31.48 -26.94
N PHE A 125 -55.57 -30.68 -25.87
CA PHE A 125 -56.22 -31.12 -24.62
C PHE A 125 -57.45 -30.31 -24.22
N ILE A 126 -57.55 -29.04 -24.61
CA ILE A 126 -58.67 -28.18 -24.20
C ILE A 126 -59.79 -28.19 -25.27
N HIS A 127 -59.43 -28.12 -26.55
CA HIS A 127 -60.38 -28.21 -27.66
C HIS A 127 -60.01 -29.35 -28.64
N PRO A 128 -60.08 -30.63 -28.25
CA PRO A 128 -59.83 -31.74 -29.16
C PRO A 128 -60.94 -31.81 -30.22
N GLY A 129 -60.75 -31.12 -31.35
CA GLY A 129 -61.64 -31.23 -32.52
C GLY A 129 -62.80 -30.24 -32.59
N ASP A 130 -62.69 -29.06 -31.98
CA ASP A 130 -63.69 -28.00 -32.16
C ASP A 130 -63.61 -27.39 -33.58
N LEU A 131 -64.21 -28.07 -34.57
CA LEU A 131 -64.23 -27.73 -36.00
C LEU A 131 -64.85 -26.36 -36.32
N ILE A 132 -65.48 -25.70 -35.34
CA ILE A 132 -66.21 -24.44 -35.51
C ILE A 132 -65.29 -23.21 -35.36
N LYS A 133 -64.21 -23.32 -34.58
CA LYS A 133 -63.14 -22.32 -34.49
C LYS A 133 -61.91 -22.91 -35.18
N ASN A 134 -61.70 -22.54 -36.45
CA ASN A 134 -60.57 -22.98 -37.27
C ASN A 134 -59.23 -22.38 -36.78
N GLU A 135 -58.95 -22.48 -35.48
CA GLU A 135 -57.78 -21.92 -34.82
C GLU A 135 -56.57 -22.81 -35.08
N THR A 136 -55.50 -22.20 -35.57
CA THR A 136 -54.23 -22.87 -35.83
C THR A 136 -53.32 -22.71 -34.62
N ILE A 137 -52.36 -23.62 -34.44
CA ILE A 137 -51.32 -23.48 -33.40
C ILE A 137 -50.63 -22.10 -33.50
N GLY A 138 -50.46 -21.58 -34.73
CA GLY A 138 -49.90 -20.25 -34.97
C GLY A 138 -50.74 -19.10 -34.42
N SER A 139 -52.08 -19.15 -34.54
CA SER A 139 -52.95 -18.10 -34.00
C SER A 139 -52.95 -18.09 -32.47
N VAL A 140 -52.94 -19.28 -31.84
CA VAL A 140 -52.82 -19.41 -30.38
C VAL A 140 -51.46 -18.88 -29.92
N TYR A 141 -50.38 -19.26 -30.61
CA TYR A 141 -49.02 -18.81 -30.31
C TYR A 141 -48.92 -17.28 -30.34
N ILE A 142 -49.42 -16.62 -31.41
CA ILE A 142 -49.39 -15.16 -31.53
C ILE A 142 -50.20 -14.48 -30.41
N SER A 143 -51.32 -15.07 -29.99
CA SER A 143 -52.12 -14.55 -28.88
C SER A 143 -51.36 -14.60 -27.56
N ILE A 144 -50.73 -15.75 -27.26
CA ILE A 144 -49.92 -15.92 -26.06
C ILE A 144 -48.75 -14.93 -26.07
N VAL A 145 -48.01 -14.82 -27.18
CA VAL A 145 -46.89 -13.86 -27.32
C VAL A 145 -47.31 -12.42 -26.99
N LYS A 146 -48.46 -11.98 -27.50
CA LYS A 146 -48.96 -10.62 -27.21
C LYS A 146 -49.33 -10.46 -25.73
N SER A 147 -49.93 -11.47 -25.13
CA SER A 147 -50.39 -11.41 -23.75
C SER A 147 -49.26 -11.57 -22.72
N THR A 148 -48.20 -12.32 -23.03
CA THR A 148 -47.06 -12.56 -22.13
C THR A 148 -45.93 -11.53 -22.30
N ALA A 149 -46.05 -10.56 -23.22
CA ALA A 149 -44.97 -9.62 -23.52
C ALA A 149 -44.45 -8.87 -22.28
N ILE A 150 -45.34 -8.46 -21.37
CA ILE A 150 -44.98 -7.81 -20.11
C ILE A 150 -44.21 -8.77 -19.20
N GLU A 151 -44.64 -10.03 -19.11
CA GLU A 151 -43.97 -11.04 -18.29
C GLU A 151 -42.57 -11.34 -18.83
N VAL A 152 -42.44 -11.56 -20.14
CA VAL A 152 -41.16 -11.84 -20.81
C VAL A 152 -40.19 -10.68 -20.61
N THR A 153 -40.65 -9.45 -20.83
CA THR A 153 -39.80 -8.25 -20.69
C THR A 153 -39.38 -8.02 -19.25
N ALA A 154 -40.31 -8.12 -18.29
CA ALA A 154 -39.99 -8.03 -16.86
C ALA A 154 -38.99 -9.10 -16.43
N THR A 155 -39.18 -10.34 -16.88
CA THR A 155 -38.30 -11.46 -16.52
C THR A 155 -36.92 -11.31 -17.14
N ALA A 156 -36.82 -10.95 -18.41
CA ALA A 156 -35.55 -10.69 -19.07
C ALA A 156 -34.79 -9.56 -18.35
N LEU A 157 -35.45 -8.44 -18.06
CA LEU A 157 -34.84 -7.29 -17.40
C LEU A 157 -34.38 -7.61 -15.98
N VAL A 158 -35.26 -8.16 -15.13
CA VAL A 158 -34.96 -8.42 -13.72
C VAL A 158 -33.85 -9.47 -13.58
N THR A 159 -33.94 -10.57 -14.33
CA THR A 159 -32.93 -11.64 -14.22
C THR A 159 -31.58 -11.22 -14.80
N THR A 160 -31.57 -10.42 -15.87
CA THR A 160 -30.33 -9.85 -16.45
C THR A 160 -29.65 -8.88 -15.49
N PHE A 161 -30.40 -7.92 -14.92
CA PHE A 161 -29.83 -7.00 -13.93
C PHE A 161 -29.36 -7.72 -12.67
N PHE A 162 -30.08 -8.75 -12.23
CA PHE A 162 -29.65 -9.55 -11.10
C PHE A 162 -28.33 -10.29 -11.39
N LEU A 163 -28.17 -10.86 -12.59
CA LEU A 163 -26.92 -11.49 -13.01
C LEU A 163 -25.75 -10.48 -13.02
N MET A 164 -25.95 -9.31 -13.63
CA MET A 164 -24.95 -8.25 -13.64
C MET A 164 -24.59 -7.79 -12.22
N GLN A 165 -25.59 -7.65 -11.35
CA GLN A 165 -25.36 -7.31 -9.94
C GLN A 165 -24.52 -8.36 -9.21
N LEU A 166 -24.73 -9.66 -9.47
CA LEU A 166 -23.93 -10.73 -8.88
C LEU A 166 -22.47 -10.68 -9.33
N ASN A 167 -22.23 -10.44 -10.62
CA ASN A 167 -20.88 -10.32 -11.14
C ASN A 167 -20.16 -9.10 -10.56
N PHE A 168 -20.83 -7.95 -10.52
CA PHE A 168 -20.28 -6.72 -9.94
C PHE A 168 -19.90 -6.90 -8.47
N ARG A 169 -20.76 -7.55 -7.68
CA ARG A 169 -20.47 -7.86 -6.27
C ARG A 169 -19.24 -8.75 -6.11
N LYS A 170 -19.09 -9.76 -6.98
CA LYS A 170 -17.92 -10.64 -6.97
C LYS A 170 -16.65 -9.86 -7.32
N ALA A 171 -16.68 -9.09 -8.40
CA ALA A 171 -15.54 -8.25 -8.81
C ALA A 171 -15.12 -7.27 -7.72
N LEU A 172 -16.10 -6.63 -7.05
CA LEU A 172 -15.83 -5.73 -5.93
C LEU A 172 -15.19 -6.46 -4.73
N ALA A 173 -15.66 -7.66 -4.40
CA ALA A 173 -15.06 -8.46 -3.33
C ALA A 173 -13.62 -8.87 -3.66
N ASP A 174 -13.35 -9.25 -4.91
CA ASP A 174 -12.00 -9.61 -5.37
C ASP A 174 -11.07 -8.38 -5.33
N GLN A 175 -11.56 -7.20 -5.74
CA GLN A 175 -10.81 -5.93 -5.65
C GLN A 175 -10.51 -5.53 -4.20
N ASN A 176 -11.49 -5.63 -3.29
CA ASN A 176 -11.27 -5.33 -1.88
C ASN A 176 -10.20 -6.23 -1.26
N LYS A 177 -10.22 -7.53 -1.59
CA LYS A 177 -9.19 -8.48 -1.13
C LYS A 177 -7.80 -8.12 -1.65
N ASN A 178 -7.69 -7.74 -2.92
CA ASN A 178 -6.42 -7.30 -3.51
C ASN A 178 -5.90 -6.02 -2.84
N LEU A 179 -6.81 -5.07 -2.56
CA LEU A 179 -6.48 -3.83 -1.87
C LEU A 179 -6.00 -4.11 -0.44
N GLU A 180 -6.69 -4.97 0.30
CA GLU A 180 -6.30 -5.38 1.66
C GLU A 180 -4.89 -6.00 1.67
N ASN A 181 -4.60 -6.91 0.73
CA ASN A 181 -3.27 -7.50 0.60
C ASN A 181 -2.20 -6.44 0.29
N THR A 182 -2.50 -5.51 -0.62
CA THR A 182 -1.57 -4.44 -1.00
C THR A 182 -1.29 -3.52 0.18
N VAL A 183 -2.32 -3.11 0.92
CA VAL A 183 -2.19 -2.28 2.12
C VAL A 183 -1.33 -3.00 3.15
N ARG A 184 -1.62 -4.28 3.43
CA ARG A 184 -0.84 -5.08 4.38
C ARG A 184 0.64 -5.15 3.99
N GLN A 185 0.94 -5.40 2.71
CA GLN A 185 2.32 -5.44 2.22
C GLN A 185 3.02 -4.09 2.43
N ARG A 186 2.37 -2.99 2.05
CA ARG A 186 2.93 -1.63 2.23
C ARG A 186 3.14 -1.28 3.69
N THR A 187 2.24 -1.68 4.58
CA THR A 187 2.40 -1.47 6.02
C THR A 187 3.64 -2.20 6.54
N MET A 188 3.87 -3.45 6.14
CA MET A 188 5.07 -4.20 6.52
C MET A 188 6.36 -3.57 5.96
N GLU A 189 6.34 -3.09 4.71
CA GLU A 189 7.47 -2.37 4.10
C GLU A 189 7.80 -1.08 4.86
N ILE A 190 6.78 -0.28 5.21
CA ILE A 190 6.95 0.96 5.99
C ILE A 190 7.48 0.66 7.38
N GLU A 191 6.96 -0.37 8.05
CA GLU A 191 7.42 -0.77 9.38
C GLU A 191 8.90 -1.17 9.36
N SER A 192 9.30 -1.98 8.38
CA SER A 192 10.71 -2.38 8.20
C SER A 192 11.61 -1.17 7.88
N ALA A 193 11.18 -0.27 6.99
CA ALA A 193 11.93 0.93 6.67
C ALA A 193 12.07 1.87 7.88
N ASN A 194 11.02 2.01 8.69
CA ASN A 194 11.06 2.80 9.92
C ASN A 194 12.03 2.21 10.94
N MET A 195 12.03 0.88 11.13
CA MET A 195 13.00 0.22 12.01
C MET A 195 14.44 0.47 11.54
N SER A 196 14.69 0.37 10.23
CA SER A 196 16.02 0.65 9.68
C SER A 196 16.44 2.11 9.83
N LEU A 197 15.52 3.05 9.62
CA LEU A 197 15.77 4.49 9.81
C LEU A 197 16.06 4.81 11.27
N GLN A 198 15.33 4.19 12.20
CA GLN A 198 15.56 4.37 13.62
C GLN A 198 16.96 3.87 14.02
N ALA A 199 17.34 2.67 13.58
CA ALA A 199 18.67 2.12 13.84
C ALA A 199 19.79 3.01 13.27
N LEU A 200 19.62 3.52 12.04
CA LEU A 200 20.58 4.43 11.43
C LEU A 200 20.67 5.76 12.18
N ASN A 201 19.56 6.28 12.69
CA ASN A 201 19.52 7.51 13.46
C ASN A 201 20.22 7.35 14.82
N GLU A 202 20.05 6.21 15.48
CA GLU A 202 20.78 5.86 16.70
C GLU A 202 22.29 5.79 16.44
N GLU A 203 22.72 5.12 15.36
CA GLU A 203 24.13 5.06 14.95
C GLU A 203 24.71 6.45 14.64
N LEU A 204 23.97 7.27 13.88
CA LEU A 204 24.38 8.63 13.54
C LEU A 204 24.54 9.50 14.80
N THR A 205 23.61 9.37 15.74
CA THR A 205 23.66 10.09 17.02
C THR A 205 24.91 9.69 17.81
N ALA A 206 25.18 8.39 17.94
CA ALA A 206 26.38 7.89 18.61
C ALA A 206 27.67 8.37 17.93
N SER A 207 27.74 8.36 16.60
CA SER A 207 28.88 8.89 15.84
C SER A 207 29.07 10.39 16.06
N ASN A 208 27.99 11.16 16.10
CA ASN A 208 28.06 12.61 16.36
C ASN A 208 28.59 12.91 17.77
N GLU A 209 28.18 12.14 18.78
CA GLU A 209 28.69 12.26 20.14
C GLU A 209 30.19 11.93 20.21
N GLN A 210 30.64 10.90 19.49
CA GLN A 210 32.06 10.56 19.39
C GLN A 210 32.87 11.68 18.74
N ILE A 211 32.40 12.21 17.60
CA ILE A 211 33.07 13.33 16.91
C ILE A 211 33.16 14.54 17.84
N LYS A 212 32.07 14.86 18.56
CA LYS A 212 32.06 15.96 19.51
C LYS A 212 33.10 15.76 20.62
N SER A 213 33.15 14.58 21.22
CA SER A 213 34.15 14.28 22.26
C SER A 213 35.59 14.37 21.74
N VAL A 214 35.84 13.91 20.51
CA VAL A 214 37.16 14.02 19.86
C VAL A 214 37.50 15.50 19.61
N ASN A 215 36.56 16.30 19.10
CA ASN A 215 36.77 17.73 18.89
C ASN A 215 37.08 18.46 20.20
N ASP A 216 36.30 18.22 21.26
CA ASP A 216 36.51 18.84 22.57
C ASP A 216 37.91 18.50 23.13
N ASN A 217 38.35 17.25 22.96
CA ASN A 217 39.70 16.81 23.37
C ASN A 217 40.81 17.45 22.53
N LEU A 218 40.60 17.56 21.21
CA LEU A 218 41.55 18.23 20.31
C LEU A 218 41.67 19.71 20.64
N GLU A 219 40.57 20.40 20.87
CA GLU A 219 40.57 21.81 21.29
C GLU A 219 41.36 22.01 22.58
N LYS A 220 41.11 21.15 23.58
CA LYS A 220 41.87 21.19 24.84
C LYS A 220 43.37 20.98 24.62
N MET A 221 43.75 19.99 23.81
CA MET A 221 45.16 19.71 23.52
C MET A 221 45.81 20.87 22.75
N VAL A 222 45.08 21.49 21.82
CA VAL A 222 45.54 22.66 21.07
C VAL A 222 45.74 23.83 22.02
N ASP A 223 44.81 24.09 22.94
CA ASP A 223 44.94 25.18 23.92
C ASP A 223 46.14 24.96 24.86
N GLU A 224 46.28 23.75 25.42
CA GLU A 224 47.43 23.38 26.27
C GLU A 224 48.77 23.56 25.56
N ARG A 225 48.87 23.10 24.30
CA ARG A 225 50.09 23.25 23.49
C ARG A 225 50.35 24.70 23.11
N THR A 226 49.31 25.45 22.74
CA THR A 226 49.41 26.86 22.37
C THR A 226 49.89 27.68 23.56
N LYS A 227 49.33 27.44 24.75
CA LYS A 227 49.78 28.06 26.00
C LYS A 227 51.25 27.75 26.27
N LYS A 228 51.64 26.48 26.21
CA LYS A 228 53.05 26.07 26.41
C LYS A 228 54.00 26.75 25.44
N ILE A 229 53.64 26.82 24.16
CA ILE A 229 54.45 27.51 23.13
C ILE A 229 54.55 29.00 23.42
N ASN A 230 53.45 29.64 23.82
CA ASN A 230 53.43 31.06 24.14
C ASN A 230 54.29 31.38 25.37
N ASP A 231 54.24 30.54 26.41
CA ASP A 231 55.07 30.67 27.60
C ASP A 231 56.57 30.54 27.23
N GLN A 232 56.92 29.54 26.42
CA GLN A 232 58.28 29.35 25.89
C GLN A 232 58.74 30.54 25.03
N LEU A 233 57.84 31.14 24.24
CA LEU A 233 58.15 32.31 23.41
C LEU A 233 58.47 33.54 24.28
N GLN A 234 57.65 33.82 25.30
CA GLN A 234 57.90 34.92 26.23
C GLN A 234 59.25 34.76 26.94
N GLN A 235 59.57 33.54 27.33
CA GLN A 235 60.86 33.18 27.93
C GLN A 235 62.02 33.49 26.98
N LEU A 236 61.94 33.01 25.73
CA LEU A 236 62.98 33.22 24.72
C LEU A 236 63.21 34.71 24.43
N LEU A 237 62.14 35.51 24.41
CA LEU A 237 62.22 36.96 24.27
C LEU A 237 62.95 37.60 25.46
N LYS A 238 62.68 37.16 26.70
CA LYS A 238 63.40 37.63 27.89
C LYS A 238 64.90 37.30 27.81
N TYR A 239 65.26 36.08 27.38
CA TYR A 239 66.65 35.70 27.16
C TYR A 239 67.33 36.55 26.09
N ALA A 240 66.68 36.74 24.95
CA ALA A 240 67.22 37.55 23.86
C ALA A 240 67.49 39.00 24.31
N HIS A 241 66.61 39.56 25.15
CA HIS A 241 66.77 40.88 25.74
C HIS A 241 67.98 40.94 26.70
N MET A 242 68.07 40.04 27.67
CA MET A 242 69.20 39.98 28.61
C MET A 242 70.54 39.81 27.88
N ASN A 243 70.58 38.92 26.87
CA ASN A 243 71.79 38.71 26.08
C ASN A 243 72.18 39.97 25.28
N SER A 244 71.22 40.62 24.63
CA SER A 244 71.51 41.76 23.75
C SER A 244 71.88 43.06 24.49
N HIS A 245 71.30 43.29 25.67
CA HIS A 245 71.50 44.52 26.43
C HIS A 245 72.36 44.32 27.69
N GLU A 246 71.97 43.37 28.54
CA GLU A 246 72.56 43.24 29.88
C GLU A 246 73.91 42.51 29.87
N VAL A 247 74.10 41.53 28.99
CA VAL A 247 75.40 40.85 28.81
C VAL A 247 76.35 41.69 27.97
N ARG A 248 75.82 42.30 26.89
CA ARG A 248 76.65 43.05 25.94
C ARG A 248 77.24 44.33 26.53
N ALA A 249 76.53 45.02 27.42
CA ALA A 249 76.98 46.27 28.04
C ALA A 249 78.25 46.13 28.91
N PRO A 250 78.34 45.22 29.90
CA PRO A 250 79.57 44.99 30.66
C PRO A 250 80.67 44.40 29.78
N LEU A 251 80.34 43.52 28.82
CA LEU A 251 81.34 42.98 27.88
C LEU A 251 82.00 44.07 27.03
N ALA A 252 81.21 44.98 26.45
CA ALA A 252 81.73 46.10 25.67
C ALA A 252 82.58 47.04 26.53
N ARG A 253 82.15 47.32 27.77
CA ARG A 253 82.96 48.09 28.75
C ARG A 253 84.29 47.42 29.04
N MET A 254 84.30 46.11 29.29
CA MET A 254 85.54 45.36 29.53
C MET A 254 86.47 45.42 28.33
N LEU A 255 85.96 45.17 27.11
CA LEU A 255 86.75 45.25 25.88
C LEU A 255 87.36 46.65 25.67
N GLY A 256 86.58 47.70 25.92
CA GLY A 256 87.04 49.09 25.86
C GLY A 256 88.12 49.40 26.90
N LEU A 257 87.91 49.01 28.16
CA LEU A 257 88.89 49.19 29.25
C LEU A 257 90.19 48.42 28.96
N ILE A 258 90.12 47.19 28.45
CA ILE A 258 91.30 46.42 28.03
C ILE A 258 92.06 47.14 26.92
N GLN A 259 91.36 47.76 25.96
CA GLN A 259 91.99 48.52 24.89
C GLN A 259 92.69 49.78 25.41
N LEU A 260 92.07 50.52 26.33
CA LEU A 260 92.66 51.70 26.97
C LEU A 260 93.87 51.33 27.85
N LEU A 261 93.76 50.25 28.64
CA LEU A 261 94.87 49.72 29.46
C LEU A 261 96.12 49.37 28.65
N LYS A 262 95.97 48.98 27.38
CA LYS A 262 97.09 48.70 26.47
C LYS A 262 97.79 49.96 25.95
N MET A 263 97.15 51.12 26.03
CA MET A 263 97.65 52.40 25.51
C MET A 263 98.11 53.36 26.61
N GLU A 264 97.71 53.13 27.87
CA GLU A 264 98.03 53.99 29.01
C GLU A 264 99.33 53.57 29.71
N ASN A 265 100.18 54.54 30.05
CA ASN A 265 101.48 54.31 30.70
C ASN A 265 101.52 54.81 32.16
N ASN A 266 100.53 55.60 32.59
CA ASN A 266 100.43 56.06 33.97
C ASN A 266 99.91 54.95 34.90
N HIS A 267 100.70 54.58 35.91
CA HIS A 267 100.37 53.50 36.86
C HIS A 267 99.06 53.74 37.62
N GLU A 268 98.83 54.96 38.09
CA GLU A 268 97.66 55.30 38.92
C GLU A 268 96.36 55.23 38.11
N ILE A 269 96.40 55.67 36.83
CA ILE A 269 95.26 55.59 35.90
C ILE A 269 94.98 54.14 35.50
N ARG A 270 96.03 53.31 35.33
CA ARG A 270 95.87 51.89 35.04
C ARG A 270 95.24 51.12 36.20
N GLU A 271 95.58 51.47 37.44
CA GLU A 271 95.01 50.86 38.64
C GLU A 271 93.50 51.16 38.74
N ASP A 272 93.07 52.41 38.53
CA ASP A 272 91.64 52.78 38.43
C ASP A 272 90.90 52.06 37.27
N MET A 273 91.55 51.89 36.12
CA MET A 273 90.98 51.12 35.01
C MET A 273 90.85 49.63 35.31
N LEU A 274 91.78 49.04 36.07
CA LEU A 274 91.70 47.66 36.53
C LEU A 274 90.56 47.46 37.52
N ASP A 275 90.33 48.42 38.42
CA ASP A 275 89.19 48.39 39.34
C ASP A 275 87.85 48.47 38.59
N LYS A 276 87.74 49.33 37.58
CA LYS A 276 86.56 49.44 36.70
C LYS A 276 86.36 48.19 35.84
N LEU A 277 87.45 47.54 35.40
CA LEU A 277 87.41 46.29 34.66
C LEU A 277 86.90 45.16 35.56
N TYR A 278 87.40 45.09 36.79
CA TYR A 278 86.95 44.13 37.79
C TYR A 278 85.47 44.33 38.12
N ALA A 279 85.03 45.57 38.33
CA ALA A 279 83.61 45.89 38.53
C ALA A 279 82.73 45.44 37.35
N SER A 280 83.15 45.71 36.11
CA SER A 280 82.43 45.29 34.90
C SER A 280 82.40 43.75 34.75
N SER A 281 83.47 43.06 35.16
CA SER A 281 83.52 41.59 35.17
C SER A 281 82.58 40.98 36.21
N LYS A 282 82.45 41.61 37.38
CA LYS A 282 81.49 41.22 38.43
C LYS A 282 80.05 41.44 38.00
N GLU A 283 79.79 42.55 37.32
CA GLU A 283 78.47 42.82 36.75
C GLU A 283 78.08 41.78 35.70
N LEU A 284 78.99 41.42 34.79
CA LEU A 284 78.75 40.34 33.83
C LEU A 284 78.48 38.99 34.53
N ASP A 285 79.27 38.63 35.54
CA ASP A 285 79.08 37.39 36.32
C ASP A 285 77.69 37.37 37.00
N GLN A 286 77.22 38.51 37.50
CA GLN A 286 75.87 38.65 38.06
C GLN A 286 74.76 38.47 37.01
N VAL A 287 74.92 39.05 35.82
CA VAL A 287 73.96 38.88 34.72
C VAL A 287 73.91 37.41 34.27
N ILE A 288 75.05 36.75 34.11
CA ILE A 288 75.13 35.32 33.73
C ILE A 288 74.50 34.42 34.80
N LYS A 289 74.74 34.69 36.08
CA LYS A 289 74.08 33.96 37.18
C LYS A 289 72.57 34.14 37.16
N SER A 290 72.09 35.37 36.93
CA SER A 290 70.66 35.66 36.80
C SER A 290 70.03 34.92 35.61
N MET A 291 70.69 34.88 34.44
CA MET A 291 70.22 34.11 33.27
C MET A 291 70.19 32.60 33.56
N THR A 292 71.21 32.08 34.25
CA THR A 292 71.29 30.64 34.57
C THR A 292 70.21 30.23 35.57
N HIS A 293 69.90 31.09 36.55
CA HIS A 293 68.82 30.86 37.51
C HIS A 293 67.45 30.77 36.82
N LEU A 294 67.15 31.72 35.92
CA LEU A 294 65.92 31.72 35.13
C LEU A 294 65.76 30.44 34.28
N LEU A 295 66.88 29.82 33.87
CA LEU A 295 66.86 28.60 33.05
C LEU A 295 66.58 27.36 33.89
N ASN A 296 67.17 27.31 35.08
CA ASN A 296 67.01 26.18 35.99
C ASN A 296 65.61 26.11 36.60
N GLU A 297 65.01 27.25 36.96
CA GLU A 297 63.61 27.32 37.42
C GLU A 297 62.65 26.72 36.38
N GLU A 298 62.98 26.82 35.09
CA GLU A 298 62.16 26.28 34.00
C GLU A 298 62.37 24.77 33.77
N ILE A 299 63.61 24.28 33.85
CA ILE A 299 63.88 22.83 33.72
C ILE A 299 63.18 22.03 34.83
N GLU A 300 63.07 22.62 36.03
CA GLU A 300 62.32 22.03 37.14
C GLU A 300 60.79 22.14 36.91
N GLY A 301 60.31 23.28 36.39
CA GLY A 301 58.91 23.46 36.02
C GLY A 301 58.43 22.60 34.84
N ILE A 302 59.32 22.13 33.96
CA ILE A 302 59.00 21.23 32.83
C ILE A 302 58.91 19.76 33.26
N LYS A 303 59.48 19.38 34.40
CA LYS A 303 59.52 18.00 34.91
C LYS A 303 58.39 17.64 35.89
N GLY A 304 57.68 18.63 36.42
CA GLY A 304 56.49 18.46 37.26
C GLY A 304 55.20 18.45 36.44
#